data_AF-A0A7X7VGI7-F1
#
_entry.id   AF-A0A7X7VGI7-F1
#
_cell.length_a   1.000
_cell.length_b   1.000
_cell.length_c   1.000
_cell.angle_alpha   90.00
_cell.angle_beta   90.00
_cell.angle_gamma   90.00
#
_symmetry.space_group_name_H-M   'P 1'
#
loop_
_entity.id
_entity.type
_entity.pdbx_description
1 polymer ?
#
loop_
_entity_poly.entity_id
_entity_poly.type
_entity_poly.pdbx_seq_one_letter_code
_entity_poly.pdbx_strand_id
1 'polypeptide(L)'
;KDKSPYKSNMGASINRGGKKSLLAGYYFHLEPGQSFTGGGIWMPMPDDLKKVRQEIDYNFGDFKKILAARKFKSVYGDLSQHAEYKLSRVPKGYEADNPAAEYLKLKSFVAMVSIKDTELTSKDLVKKTVTAFEALQPLIEFINETMN
;
A
#
# COMPACT_ATOMS: atom_id res chain seq x y z
N LYS A 1 4.73 -29.79 24.06
CA LYS A 1 5.15 -28.38 23.85
C LYS A 1 5.35 -28.21 22.36
N ASP A 2 4.53 -27.38 21.72
CA ASP A 2 4.63 -27.14 20.28
C ASP A 2 6.02 -26.56 19.95
N LYS A 3 6.68 -27.12 18.93
CA LYS A 3 8.02 -26.72 18.45
C LYS A 3 7.95 -25.81 17.21
N SER A 4 6.76 -25.39 16.82
CA SER A 4 6.56 -24.49 15.70
C SER A 4 7.38 -23.20 15.87
N PRO A 5 7.99 -22.68 14.79
CA PRO A 5 8.78 -21.46 14.87
C PRO A 5 7.91 -20.29 15.33
N TYR A 6 8.50 -19.38 16.12
CA TYR A 6 7.82 -18.17 16.58
C TYR A 6 7.37 -17.27 15.41
N LYS A 7 8.11 -17.31 14.29
CA LYS A 7 7.82 -16.55 13.07
C LYS A 7 7.69 -17.53 11.90
N SER A 8 6.48 -17.61 11.35
CA SER A 8 6.12 -18.46 10.21
C SER A 8 6.21 -17.73 8.87
N ASN A 9 6.60 -16.45 8.86
CA ASN A 9 6.57 -15.61 7.68
C ASN A 9 7.93 -15.05 7.24
N MET A 10 8.02 -14.80 5.93
CA MET A 10 9.12 -14.12 5.27
C MET A 10 8.57 -12.94 4.48
N GLY A 11 9.23 -11.79 4.61
CA GLY A 11 8.87 -10.58 3.89
C GLY A 11 10.05 -10.04 3.07
N ALA A 12 9.74 -9.51 1.88
CA ALA A 12 10.70 -8.80 1.05
C ALA A 12 10.16 -7.40 0.73
N SER A 13 10.89 -6.36 1.16
CA SER A 13 10.61 -4.96 0.82
C SER A 13 11.54 -4.50 -0.29
N ILE A 14 10.99 -3.90 -1.34
CA ILE A 14 11.72 -3.43 -2.51
C ILE A 14 11.42 -1.94 -2.66
N ASN A 15 12.32 -1.12 -2.12
CA ASN A 15 12.15 0.32 -2.04
C ASN A 15 13.28 1.03 -2.78
N ARG A 16 12.97 2.16 -3.42
CA ARG A 16 13.99 3.10 -3.90
C ARG A 16 14.87 3.52 -2.71
N GLY A 17 16.19 3.42 -2.83
CA GLY A 17 17.11 3.68 -1.70
C GLY A 17 17.40 2.48 -0.79
N GLY A 18 16.84 1.30 -1.10
CA GLY A 18 17.19 0.03 -0.45
C GLY A 18 16.58 -0.17 0.94
N LYS A 19 17.16 -1.10 1.71
CA LYS A 19 16.58 -1.67 2.94
C LYS A 19 16.18 -0.65 4.02
N LYS A 20 16.89 0.48 4.10
CA LYS A 20 16.64 1.52 5.12
C LYS A 20 15.76 2.67 4.61
N SER A 21 15.27 2.57 3.38
CA SER A 21 14.43 3.61 2.80
C SER A 21 13.05 3.63 3.46
N LEU A 22 12.63 4.84 3.83
CA LEU A 22 11.29 5.13 4.34
C LEU A 22 10.31 5.52 3.22
N LEU A 23 10.77 5.50 1.97
CA LEU A 23 9.94 5.76 0.80
C LEU A 23 8.91 4.65 0.60
N ALA A 24 7.82 4.99 -0.08
CA ALA A 24 6.87 4.01 -0.58
C ALA A 24 7.57 3.02 -1.50
N GLY A 25 7.17 1.76 -1.43
CA GLY A 25 7.75 0.70 -2.24
C GLY A 25 6.92 -0.56 -2.26
N TYR A 26 7.50 -1.62 -2.82
CA TYR A 26 6.81 -2.88 -3.01
C TYR A 26 7.06 -3.83 -1.84
N TYR A 27 6.12 -4.74 -1.63
CA TYR A 27 6.18 -5.75 -0.60
C TYR A 27 5.68 -7.10 -1.09
N PHE A 28 6.42 -8.15 -0.73
CA PHE A 28 6.00 -9.53 -0.88
C PHE A 28 6.02 -10.20 0.48
N HIS A 29 4.92 -10.85 0.84
CA HIS A 29 4.73 -11.57 2.09
C HIS A 29 4.46 -13.04 1.81
N LEU A 30 5.29 -13.89 2.39
CA LEU A 30 5.17 -15.33 2.35
C LEU A 30 4.82 -15.84 3.75
N GLU A 31 3.58 -16.28 3.92
CA GLU A 31 3.08 -16.93 5.12
C GLU A 31 2.04 -17.98 4.71
N PRO A 32 2.12 -19.23 5.20
CA PRO A 32 1.12 -20.25 4.90
C PRO A 32 -0.30 -19.75 5.21
N GLY A 33 -1.19 -19.79 4.23
CA GLY A 33 -2.57 -19.32 4.33
C GLY A 33 -2.77 -17.80 4.39
N GLN A 34 -1.69 -17.01 4.46
CA GLN A 34 -1.73 -15.55 4.63
C GLN A 34 -0.72 -14.81 3.73
N SER A 35 -0.34 -15.42 2.60
CA SER A 35 0.58 -14.78 1.66
C SER A 35 -0.10 -13.66 0.85
N PHE A 36 0.64 -12.61 0.54
CA PHE A 36 0.14 -11.50 -0.27
C PHE A 36 1.29 -10.72 -0.92
N THR A 37 0.92 -9.89 -1.90
CA THR A 37 1.85 -8.94 -2.52
C THR A 37 1.18 -7.60 -2.75
N GLY A 38 1.96 -6.53 -2.79
CA GLY A 38 1.45 -5.17 -2.92
C GLY A 38 2.51 -4.16 -2.53
N GLY A 39 2.11 -3.14 -1.77
CA GLY A 39 3.02 -2.10 -1.30
C GLY A 39 2.32 -0.76 -1.09
N GLY A 40 3.10 0.32 -1.19
CA GLY A 40 2.73 1.68 -0.85
C GLY A 40 3.55 2.18 0.34
N ILE A 41 2.98 3.06 1.16
CA ILE A 41 3.62 3.53 2.39
C ILE A 41 2.87 3.03 3.63
N TRP A 42 3.57 2.22 4.43
CA TRP A 42 3.01 1.56 5.61
C TRP A 42 3.44 2.29 6.88
N MET A 43 2.47 2.80 7.64
CA MET A 43 2.67 3.53 8.90
C MET A 43 3.85 4.53 8.85
N PRO A 44 3.84 5.50 7.91
CA PRO A 44 4.87 6.54 7.87
C PRO A 44 4.92 7.34 9.17
N MET A 45 6.06 7.98 9.40
CA MET A 45 6.23 8.94 10.50
C MET A 45 5.25 10.11 10.34
N PRO A 46 4.87 10.82 11.43
CA PRO A 46 3.84 11.86 11.38
C PRO A 46 4.06 12.94 10.31
N ASP A 47 5.31 13.38 10.11
CA ASP A 47 5.65 14.40 9.12
C ASP A 47 5.44 13.91 7.68
N ASP A 48 5.85 12.67 7.40
CA ASP A 48 5.66 12.02 6.11
C ASP A 48 4.16 11.74 5.85
N LEU A 49 3.43 11.27 6.86
CA LEU A 49 1.99 11.09 6.79
C LEU A 49 1.26 12.40 6.44
N LYS A 50 1.72 13.53 7.02
CA LYS A 50 1.17 14.86 6.73
C LYS A 50 1.45 15.26 5.28
N LYS A 51 2.67 15.04 4.78
CA LYS A 51 3.04 15.34 3.38
C LYS A 51 2.17 14.57 2.40
N VAL A 52 1.99 13.26 2.60
CA VAL A 52 1.14 12.43 1.72
C VAL A 52 -0.31 12.90 1.72
N ARG A 53 -0.87 13.24 2.90
CA ARG A 53 -2.24 13.78 2.97
C ARG A 53 -2.37 15.13 2.27
N GLN A 54 -1.38 16.01 2.42
CA GLN A 54 -1.37 17.30 1.74
C GLN A 54 -1.33 17.14 0.22
N GLU A 55 -0.53 16.20 -0.28
CA GLU A 55 -0.48 15.90 -1.71
C GLU A 55 -1.80 15.33 -2.23
N ILE A 56 -2.41 14.39 -1.50
CA ILE A 56 -3.72 13.84 -1.85
C ILE A 56 -4.78 14.94 -1.89
N ASP A 57 -4.75 15.88 -0.96
CA ASP A 57 -5.70 17.00 -0.90
C ASP A 57 -5.52 17.95 -2.10
N TYR A 58 -4.29 18.36 -2.38
CA TYR A 58 -3.97 19.31 -3.44
C TYR A 58 -4.15 18.70 -4.85
N ASN A 59 -3.75 17.43 -5.01
CA ASN A 59 -3.74 16.71 -6.28
C ASN A 59 -4.76 15.55 -6.32
N PHE A 60 -5.92 15.72 -5.67
CA PHE A 60 -6.92 14.66 -5.55
C PHE A 60 -7.41 14.13 -6.91
N GLY A 61 -7.47 14.99 -7.92
CA GLY A 61 -7.86 14.59 -9.27
C GLY A 61 -6.93 13.52 -9.86
N ASP A 62 -5.61 13.68 -9.68
CA ASP A 62 -4.61 12.75 -10.21
C ASP A 62 -4.52 11.49 -9.34
N PHE A 63 -4.58 11.64 -8.01
CA PHE A 63 -4.71 10.51 -7.11
C PHE A 63 -5.92 9.63 -7.44
N LYS A 64 -7.08 10.24 -7.71
CA LYS A 64 -8.29 9.53 -8.11
C LYS A 64 -8.13 8.83 -9.46
N LYS A 65 -7.43 9.42 -10.43
CA LYS A 65 -7.12 8.77 -11.71
C LYS A 65 -6.25 7.53 -11.51
N ILE A 66 -5.26 7.58 -10.62
CA ILE A 66 -4.41 6.43 -10.27
C ILE A 66 -5.29 5.31 -9.72
N LEU A 67 -6.14 5.60 -8.74
CA LEU A 67 -7.01 4.59 -8.14
C LEU A 67 -8.10 4.09 -9.10
N ALA A 68 -8.53 4.89 -10.07
CA ALA A 68 -9.51 4.51 -11.08
C ALA A 68 -8.89 3.77 -12.29
N ALA A 69 -7.56 3.74 -12.40
CA ALA A 69 -6.88 3.07 -13.50
C ALA A 69 -7.27 1.60 -13.57
N ARG A 70 -7.58 1.09 -14.77
CA ARG A 70 -8.08 -0.27 -14.97
C ARG A 70 -7.17 -1.32 -14.31
N LYS A 71 -5.85 -1.19 -14.47
CA LYS A 71 -4.86 -2.11 -13.87
C LYS A 71 -4.98 -2.11 -12.35
N PHE A 72 -5.01 -0.93 -11.73
CA PHE A 72 -5.13 -0.77 -10.28
C PHE A 72 -6.44 -1.37 -9.76
N LYS A 73 -7.59 -0.95 -10.31
CA LYS A 73 -8.91 -1.48 -9.93
C LYS A 73 -9.00 -2.99 -10.09
N SER A 74 -8.46 -3.56 -11.16
CA SER A 74 -8.53 -5.01 -11.42
C SER A 74 -7.73 -5.85 -10.44
N VAL A 75 -6.61 -5.31 -9.92
CA VAL A 75 -5.74 -6.06 -9.00
C VAL A 75 -6.16 -5.85 -7.55
N TYR A 76 -6.42 -4.60 -7.17
CA TYR A 76 -6.56 -4.21 -5.77
C TYR A 76 -7.98 -3.79 -5.38
N GLY A 77 -8.79 -3.36 -6.36
CA GLY A 77 -10.06 -2.70 -6.09
C GLY A 77 -9.87 -1.30 -5.53
N ASP A 78 -9.22 -1.12 -4.38
CA ASP A 78 -8.91 0.19 -3.80
C ASP A 78 -7.70 0.11 -2.86
N LEU A 79 -7.35 1.21 -2.19
CA LEU A 79 -6.46 1.15 -1.04
C LEU A 79 -7.09 0.36 0.11
N SER A 80 -6.24 -0.19 0.96
CA SER A 80 -6.64 -0.85 2.20
C SER A 80 -7.41 0.11 3.12
N GLN A 81 -8.63 -0.28 3.50
CA GLN A 81 -9.53 0.48 4.37
C GLN A 81 -9.63 -0.13 5.79
N HIS A 82 -8.63 -0.91 6.22
CA HIS A 82 -8.64 -1.55 7.54
C HIS A 82 -8.84 -0.53 8.67
N ALA A 83 -9.83 -0.79 9.53
CA ALA A 83 -10.27 0.16 10.55
C ALA A 83 -9.17 0.58 11.53
N GLU A 84 -8.24 -0.33 11.86
CA GLU A 84 -7.09 -0.05 12.73
C GLU A 84 -6.19 1.09 12.18
N TYR A 85 -6.06 1.11 10.85
CA TYR A 85 -5.22 2.06 10.12
C TYR A 85 -6.04 3.21 9.50
N LYS A 86 -7.26 3.44 10.00
CA LYS A 86 -8.14 4.53 9.58
C LYS A 86 -8.61 5.36 10.77
N LEU A 87 -8.64 6.67 10.62
CA LEU A 87 -9.22 7.59 11.59
C LEU A 87 -10.75 7.58 11.47
N SER A 88 -11.44 7.75 12.58
CA SER A 88 -12.91 7.88 12.60
C SER A 88 -13.39 9.23 12.04
N ARG A 89 -12.54 10.27 12.13
CA ARG A 89 -12.83 11.63 11.66
C ARG A 89 -11.71 12.13 10.75
N VAL A 90 -12.06 13.04 9.86
CA VAL A 90 -11.08 13.78 9.04
C VAL A 90 -10.07 14.46 9.98
N PRO A 91 -8.75 14.34 9.73
CA PRO A 91 -7.74 14.93 10.60
C PRO A 91 -7.83 16.47 10.61
N LYS A 92 -7.34 17.09 11.69
CA LYS A 92 -7.29 18.55 11.81
C LYS A 92 -6.52 19.17 10.64
N GLY A 93 -7.07 20.22 10.06
CA GLY A 93 -6.47 20.94 8.92
C GLY A 93 -7.14 20.63 7.58
N TYR A 94 -8.13 19.74 7.55
CA TYR A 94 -8.95 19.47 6.37
C TYR A 94 -10.43 19.60 6.71
N GLU A 95 -11.21 20.09 5.75
CA GLU A 95 -12.66 20.25 5.89
C GLU A 95 -13.38 18.90 5.99
N ALA A 96 -14.49 18.86 6.71
CA ALA A 96 -15.25 17.63 6.93
C ALA A 96 -15.88 17.07 5.63
N ASP A 97 -16.20 17.96 4.68
CA ASP A 97 -16.78 17.67 3.37
C ASP A 97 -15.72 17.57 2.26
N ASN A 98 -14.43 17.55 2.62
CA ASN A 98 -13.34 17.42 1.68
C ASN A 98 -13.54 16.20 0.75
N PRO A 99 -13.41 16.35 -0.59
CA PRO A 99 -13.67 15.26 -1.53
C PRO A 99 -12.73 14.06 -1.36
N ALA A 100 -11.54 14.27 -0.79
CA ALA A 100 -10.56 13.24 -0.45
C ALA A 100 -10.71 12.69 0.99
N ALA A 101 -11.73 13.12 1.76
CA ALA A 101 -11.88 12.82 3.18
C ALA A 101 -11.72 11.33 3.53
N GLU A 102 -12.22 10.42 2.68
CA GLU A 102 -12.06 8.98 2.87
C GLU A 102 -10.60 8.54 2.97
N TYR A 103 -9.76 9.09 2.09
CA TYR A 103 -8.34 8.77 1.99
C TYR A 103 -7.51 9.55 3.00
N LEU A 104 -7.87 10.81 3.29
CA LEU A 104 -7.21 11.62 4.31
C LEU A 104 -7.28 10.98 5.71
N LYS A 105 -8.31 10.17 5.97
CA LYS A 105 -8.45 9.40 7.22
C LYS A 105 -7.46 8.24 7.33
N LEU A 106 -6.84 7.79 6.25
CA LEU A 106 -5.90 6.66 6.29
C LEU A 106 -4.61 7.02 7.05
N LYS A 107 -4.05 6.05 7.74
CA LYS A 107 -2.73 6.09 8.40
C LYS A 107 -1.66 5.35 7.60
N SER A 108 -2.08 4.55 6.63
CA SER A 108 -1.24 3.82 5.68
C SER A 108 -1.88 3.91 4.31
N PHE A 109 -1.10 4.18 3.26
CA PHE A 109 -1.58 4.24 1.88
C PHE A 109 -1.01 3.04 1.14
N VAL A 110 -1.66 1.89 1.35
CA VAL A 110 -1.20 0.60 0.83
C VAL A 110 -2.31 -0.10 0.08
N ALA A 111 -1.93 -0.89 -0.90
CA ALA A 111 -2.81 -1.84 -1.57
C ALA A 111 -2.11 -3.21 -1.61
N MET A 112 -2.88 -4.27 -1.43
CA MET A 112 -2.37 -5.63 -1.38
C MET A 112 -3.38 -6.60 -1.97
N VAL A 113 -2.88 -7.67 -2.59
CA VAL A 113 -3.67 -8.77 -3.13
C VAL A 113 -3.15 -10.08 -2.56
N SER A 114 -4.07 -10.93 -2.09
CA SER A 114 -3.74 -12.22 -1.51
C SER A 114 -3.20 -13.19 -2.58
N ILE A 115 -2.28 -14.04 -2.13
CA ILE A 115 -1.72 -15.15 -2.91
C ILE A 115 -2.09 -16.44 -2.17
N LYS A 116 -2.73 -17.37 -2.88
CA LYS A 116 -3.07 -18.67 -2.32
C LYS A 116 -1.81 -19.53 -2.22
N ASP A 117 -1.79 -20.45 -1.27
CA ASP A 117 -0.64 -21.36 -1.09
C ASP A 117 -0.33 -22.18 -2.36
N THR A 118 -1.37 -22.57 -3.11
CA THR A 118 -1.21 -23.28 -4.38
C THR A 118 -0.59 -22.43 -5.50
N GLU A 119 -0.61 -21.10 -5.37
CA GLU A 119 0.01 -20.19 -6.32
C GLU A 119 1.48 -19.93 -5.98
N LEU A 120 1.91 -20.13 -4.72
CA LEU A 120 3.28 -19.89 -4.27
C LEU A 120 4.31 -20.81 -4.93
N THR A 121 3.90 -22.02 -5.31
CA THR A 121 4.76 -23.00 -5.99
C THR A 121 4.52 -23.02 -7.50
N SER A 122 3.62 -22.17 -8.00
CA SER A 122 3.32 -22.08 -9.42
C SER A 122 4.41 -21.32 -10.18
N LYS A 123 4.66 -21.75 -11.42
CA LYS A 123 5.49 -21.01 -12.39
C LYS A 123 4.98 -19.58 -12.67
N ASP A 124 3.69 -19.32 -12.40
CA ASP A 124 3.06 -18.02 -12.65
C ASP A 124 3.19 -17.05 -11.47
N LEU A 125 3.77 -17.46 -10.33
CA LEU A 125 3.93 -16.60 -9.16
C LEU A 125 4.61 -15.28 -9.51
N VAL A 126 5.77 -15.36 -10.18
CA VAL A 126 6.56 -14.19 -10.56
C VAL A 126 5.73 -13.25 -11.44
N LYS A 127 5.02 -13.80 -12.43
CA LYS A 127 4.15 -13.01 -13.31
C LYS A 127 3.03 -12.30 -12.55
N LYS A 128 2.39 -12.99 -11.59
CA LYS A 128 1.34 -12.43 -10.74
C LYS A 128 1.90 -11.30 -9.87
N THR A 129 3.05 -11.50 -9.23
CA THR A 129 3.74 -10.48 -8.42
C THR A 129 4.13 -9.26 -9.23
N VAL A 130 4.73 -9.44 -10.42
CA VAL A 130 5.11 -8.33 -11.31
C VAL A 130 3.88 -7.56 -11.78
N THR A 131 2.80 -8.26 -12.17
CA THR A 131 1.55 -7.60 -12.57
C THR A 131 0.98 -6.75 -11.44
N ALA A 132 1.04 -7.23 -10.20
CA ALA A 132 0.61 -6.48 -9.04
C ALA A 132 1.50 -5.23 -8.82
N PHE A 133 2.82 -5.37 -8.92
CA PHE A 133 3.75 -4.25 -8.76
C PHE A 133 3.59 -3.18 -9.84
N GLU A 134 3.45 -3.57 -11.11
CA GLU A 134 3.16 -2.64 -12.21
C GLU A 134 1.87 -1.87 -11.98
N ALA A 135 0.81 -2.54 -11.50
CA ALA A 135 -0.46 -1.88 -11.19
C ALA A 135 -0.34 -0.87 -10.05
N LEU A 136 0.61 -1.08 -9.13
CA LEU A 136 0.83 -0.24 -7.96
C LEU A 136 1.80 0.93 -8.20
N GLN A 137 2.66 0.82 -9.22
CA GLN A 137 3.73 1.77 -9.48
C GLN A 137 3.30 3.25 -9.49
N PRO A 138 2.19 3.65 -10.16
CA PRO A 138 1.80 5.06 -10.19
C PRO A 138 1.46 5.63 -8.80
N LEU A 139 0.92 4.80 -7.89
CA LEU A 139 0.67 5.20 -6.51
C LEU A 139 1.98 5.42 -5.75
N ILE A 140 2.96 4.54 -5.93
CA ILE A 140 4.27 4.66 -5.29
C ILE A 140 5.00 5.91 -5.77
N GLU A 141 4.93 6.21 -7.06
CA GLU A 141 5.50 7.42 -7.65
C GLU A 141 4.84 8.68 -7.05
N PHE A 142 3.50 8.75 -7.06
CA PHE A 142 2.74 9.83 -6.45
C PHE A 142 3.11 10.07 -4.98
N ILE A 143 3.21 9.00 -4.17
CA ILE A 143 3.58 9.14 -2.75
C ILE A 143 5.02 9.63 -2.59
N ASN A 144 5.94 9.16 -3.43
CA ASN A 144 7.35 9.48 -3.30
C ASN A 144 7.70 10.88 -3.84
N GLU A 145 6.87 11.48 -4.70
CA GLU A 145 7.01 12.87 -5.13
C GLU A 145 6.96 13.84 -3.94
N THR A 146 6.17 13.52 -2.90
CA THR A 146 6.04 14.34 -1.69
C THR A 146 7.26 14.29 -0.76
N MET A 147 8.18 13.35 -1.00
CA MET A 147 9.27 13.01 -0.08
C MET A 147 10.63 13.54 -0.54
N ASN A 148 10.67 14.30 -1.63
CA ASN A 148 11.88 14.96 -2.12
C ASN A 148 12.09 16.35 -1.51
#